data_AF-A0AAN7R7N9-F1
#
_entry.id   AF-A0AAN7R7N9-F1
#
_cell.length_a   1.000
_cell.length_b   1.000
_cell.length_c   1.000
_cell.angle_alpha   90.00
_cell.angle_beta   90.00
_cell.angle_gamma   90.00
#
_symmetry.space_group_name_H-M   'P 1'
#
loop_
_entity.id
_entity.type
_entity.pdbx_description
1 polymer ?
#
loop_
_entity_poly.entity_id
_entity_poly.type
_entity_poly.pdbx_seq_one_letter_code
_entity_poly.pdbx_strand_id
1 'polypeptide(L)'
;MAVSRMSVVFGLVVGIVMAGTVSSAKFDDLFQPSWAADHHIREGDVLKLKLDYYSGGASQFWWDDPTVSELSLHQSNQLKWVRANHLVYDYCTDTARFPVEPEECVHHRH
;
A
#
# COMPACT_ATOMS: atom_id res chain seq x y z
N MET A 1 -30.95 21.15 46.25
CA MET A 1 -31.40 20.94 44.85
C MET A 1 -30.64 21.78 43.81
N ALA A 2 -30.22 23.02 44.10
CA ALA A 2 -29.50 23.86 43.13
C ALA A 2 -28.08 23.36 42.78
N VAL A 3 -27.31 22.87 43.76
CA VAL A 3 -25.93 22.38 43.56
C VAL A 3 -25.88 21.16 42.63
N SER A 4 -26.77 20.18 42.82
CA SER A 4 -26.85 18.99 41.96
C SER A 4 -27.25 19.34 40.52
N ARG A 5 -28.14 20.33 40.32
CA ARG A 5 -28.53 20.81 38.99
C ARG A 5 -27.37 21.53 38.29
N MET A 6 -26.58 22.32 39.00
CA MET A 6 -25.36 22.95 38.46
C MET A 6 -24.28 21.93 38.11
N SER A 7 -24.08 20.89 38.92
CA SER A 7 -23.13 19.82 38.59
C SER A 7 -23.55 18.99 37.36
N VAL A 8 -24.84 18.72 37.19
CA VAL A 8 -25.35 18.03 35.99
C VAL A 8 -25.20 18.91 34.75
N VAL A 9 -25.53 20.19 34.84
CA VAL A 9 -25.34 21.14 33.73
C VAL A 9 -23.87 21.30 33.38
N PHE A 10 -22.98 21.40 34.37
CA PHE A 10 -21.54 21.50 34.13
C PHE A 10 -20.99 20.21 33.49
N GLY A 11 -21.40 19.03 33.98
CA GLY A 11 -21.02 17.76 33.38
C GLY A 11 -21.53 17.60 31.94
N LEU A 12 -22.73 18.09 31.65
CA LEU A 12 -23.33 18.07 30.31
C LEU A 12 -22.64 19.07 29.37
N VAL A 13 -22.27 20.25 29.86
CA VAL A 13 -21.49 21.24 29.09
C VAL A 13 -20.08 20.72 28.82
N VAL A 14 -19.39 20.15 29.81
CA VAL A 14 -18.07 19.54 29.62
C VAL A 14 -18.15 18.35 28.66
N GLY A 15 -19.18 17.51 28.77
CA GLY A 15 -19.42 16.39 27.85
C GLY A 15 -19.66 16.85 26.41
N ILE A 16 -20.44 17.91 26.20
CA ILE A 16 -20.66 18.52 24.88
C ILE A 16 -19.36 19.10 24.31
N VAL A 17 -18.57 19.79 25.14
CA VAL A 17 -17.28 20.37 24.70
C VAL A 17 -16.30 19.27 24.31
N MET A 18 -16.21 18.17 25.06
CA MET A 18 -15.32 17.04 24.74
C MET A 18 -15.80 16.24 23.52
N ALA A 19 -17.11 16.18 23.26
CA ALA A 19 -17.66 15.56 22.05
C ALA A 19 -17.40 16.41 20.77
N GLY A 20 -17.11 17.71 20.92
CA GLY A 20 -16.95 18.65 19.81
C GLY A 20 -15.53 18.80 19.26
N THR A 21 -14.50 18.22 19.87
CA THR A 21 -13.09 18.53 19.52
C THR A 21 -12.22 17.33 19.16
N VAL A 22 -12.80 16.27 18.59
CA VAL A 22 -11.99 15.21 17.98
C VAL A 22 -11.92 15.46 16.48
N SER A 23 -10.98 16.34 16.08
CA SER A 23 -10.62 16.53 14.67
C SER A 23 -9.27 15.88 14.43
N SER A 24 -9.24 14.90 13.54
CA SER A 24 -8.00 14.31 13.01
C SER A 24 -7.89 14.71 11.55
N ALA A 25 -6.68 15.03 11.09
CA ALA A 25 -6.45 15.26 9.67
C ALA A 25 -6.65 13.95 8.91
N LYS A 26 -7.22 13.99 7.70
CA LYS A 26 -7.24 12.80 6.86
C LYS A 26 -5.82 12.51 6.41
N PHE A 27 -5.50 11.22 6.28
CA PHE A 27 -4.18 10.77 5.82
C PHE A 27 -3.76 11.48 4.51
N ASP A 28 -4.70 11.61 3.57
CA ASP A 28 -4.54 12.34 2.31
C ASP A 28 -4.17 13.82 2.44
N ASP A 29 -4.55 14.48 3.54
CA ASP A 29 -4.25 15.90 3.78
C ASP A 29 -2.80 16.09 4.26
N LEU A 30 -2.19 15.05 4.84
CA LEU A 30 -0.84 15.09 5.40
C LEU A 30 0.21 14.42 4.52
N PHE A 31 -0.19 13.44 3.70
CA PHE A 31 0.72 12.68 2.85
C PHE A 31 0.43 12.95 1.38
N GLN A 32 1.24 13.82 0.78
CA GLN A 32 1.32 13.98 -0.67
C GLN A 32 2.38 13.00 -1.23
N PRO A 33 2.06 12.16 -2.22
CA PRO A 33 3.06 11.32 -2.87
C PRO A 33 4.04 12.19 -3.67
N SER A 34 5.28 12.32 -3.18
CA SER A 34 6.31 13.15 -3.81
C SER A 34 6.92 12.56 -5.10
N TRP A 35 6.73 11.27 -5.34
CA TRP A 35 7.35 10.53 -6.42
C TRP A 35 6.44 10.31 -7.65
N ALA A 36 5.17 10.74 -7.59
CA ALA A 36 4.16 10.49 -8.63
C ALA A 36 3.18 11.67 -8.83
N ALA A 37 3.59 12.89 -8.48
CA ALA A 37 2.70 14.06 -8.48
C ALA A 37 2.14 14.41 -9.87
N ASP A 38 2.83 14.03 -10.94
CA ASP A 38 2.43 14.20 -12.35
C ASP A 38 1.60 13.04 -12.91
N HIS A 39 1.70 11.86 -12.28
CA HIS A 39 1.01 10.65 -12.73
C HIS A 39 -0.32 10.41 -12.03
N HIS A 40 -0.58 11.07 -10.90
CA HIS A 40 -1.75 10.81 -10.07
C HIS A 40 -2.57 12.09 -9.91
N ILE A 41 -3.53 12.28 -10.81
CA ILE A 41 -4.37 13.48 -10.89
C ILE A 41 -5.71 13.16 -10.20
N ARG A 42 -6.03 13.89 -9.14
CA ARG A 42 -7.34 13.84 -8.47
C ARG A 42 -8.32 14.72 -9.23
N GLU A 43 -9.37 14.13 -9.79
CA GLU A 43 -10.49 14.86 -10.38
C GLU A 43 -11.77 14.52 -9.57
N GLY A 44 -12.02 15.31 -8.52
CA GLY A 44 -13.06 15.01 -7.53
C GLY A 44 -12.72 13.78 -6.69
N ASP A 45 -13.66 12.83 -6.60
CA ASP A 45 -13.50 11.56 -5.87
C ASP A 45 -12.77 10.47 -6.68
N VAL A 46 -12.44 10.75 -7.94
CA VAL A 46 -11.81 9.77 -8.84
C VAL A 46 -10.31 10.03 -8.96
N LEU A 47 -9.52 9.01 -8.64
CA LEU A 47 -8.08 8.97 -8.87
C LEU A 47 -7.84 8.64 -10.34
N LYS A 48 -7.28 9.57 -11.12
CA LYS A 48 -6.88 9.33 -12.51
C LYS A 48 -5.38 9.16 -12.60
N LEU A 49 -4.96 8.00 -13.10
CA LEU A 49 -3.57 7.72 -13.45
C LEU A 49 -3.31 8.24 -14.86
N LYS A 50 -2.38 9.19 -15.00
CA LYS A 50 -1.91 9.71 -16.29
C LYS A 50 -0.52 9.14 -16.54
N LEU A 51 -0.36 8.35 -17.61
CA LEU A 51 0.97 8.02 -18.11
C LEU A 51 1.59 9.31 -18.67
N ASP A 52 2.73 9.67 -18.11
CA ASP A 52 3.57 10.74 -18.61
C ASP A 52 4.34 10.26 -19.87
N TYR A 53 4.95 11.16 -20.63
CA TYR A 53 5.71 10.83 -21.85
C TYR A 53 6.85 9.81 -21.60
N TYR A 54 7.44 9.78 -20.39
CA TYR A 54 8.45 8.81 -19.96
C TYR A 54 7.86 7.44 -19.61
N SER A 55 6.59 7.37 -19.25
CA SER A 55 5.88 6.13 -18.92
C SER A 55 4.94 5.65 -20.06
N GLY A 56 4.74 6.47 -21.10
CA GLY A 56 3.85 6.23 -22.24
C GLY A 56 4.51 5.83 -23.55
N GLY A 57 5.84 5.83 -23.64
CA GLY A 57 6.58 5.26 -24.76
C GLY A 57 7.01 3.83 -24.43
N ALA A 58 6.40 2.83 -25.06
CA ALA A 58 6.87 1.45 -24.92
C ALA A 58 8.38 1.39 -25.20
N SER A 59 9.15 0.85 -24.26
CA SER A 59 10.60 0.62 -24.35
C SER A 59 11.52 1.84 -24.35
N GLN A 60 11.48 2.68 -23.29
CA GLN A 60 12.46 3.76 -23.13
C GLN A 60 13.76 3.28 -22.44
N PHE A 61 13.67 2.25 -21.60
CA PHE A 61 14.81 1.75 -20.83
C PHE A 61 15.25 0.36 -21.28
N TRP A 62 16.50 0.02 -20.97
CA TRP A 62 17.07 -1.27 -21.38
C TRP A 62 16.37 -2.46 -20.73
N TRP A 63 15.75 -2.30 -19.55
CA TRP A 63 14.99 -3.35 -18.87
C TRP A 63 13.56 -3.53 -19.41
N ASP A 64 13.09 -2.60 -20.24
CA ASP A 64 11.78 -2.71 -20.91
C ASP A 64 11.86 -3.59 -22.17
N ASP A 65 13.06 -4.03 -22.56
CA ASP A 65 13.26 -4.92 -23.70
C ASP A 65 12.71 -6.32 -23.38
N PRO A 66 11.84 -6.89 -24.23
CA PRO A 66 11.26 -8.21 -23.99
C PRO A 66 12.31 -9.32 -23.86
N THR A 67 13.50 -9.16 -24.43
CA THR A 67 14.59 -10.14 -24.30
C THR A 67 15.18 -10.23 -22.90
N VAL A 68 15.00 -9.20 -22.06
CA VAL A 68 15.44 -9.18 -20.65
C VAL A 68 14.27 -9.20 -19.66
N SER A 69 13.04 -9.36 -20.15
CA SER A 69 11.84 -9.51 -19.33
C SER A 69 11.76 -10.86 -18.61
N GLU A 70 12.50 -11.85 -19.09
CA GLU A 70 12.57 -13.20 -18.53
C GLU A 70 14.02 -13.62 -18.22
N LEU A 71 14.17 -14.54 -17.27
CA LEU A 71 15.46 -15.15 -16.96
C LEU A 71 15.85 -16.13 -18.07
N SER A 72 17.12 -16.13 -18.47
CA SER A 72 17.65 -17.21 -19.32
C SER A 72 17.53 -18.57 -18.63
N LEU A 73 17.62 -19.66 -19.40
CA LEU A 73 17.63 -21.03 -18.86
C LEU A 73 18.73 -21.24 -17.81
N HIS A 74 19.92 -20.68 -18.07
CA HIS A 74 21.05 -20.79 -17.15
C HIS A 74 20.76 -20.07 -15.82
N GLN A 75 20.30 -18.82 -15.88
CA GLN A 75 19.95 -18.05 -14.68
C GLN A 75 18.79 -18.71 -13.90
N SER A 76 17.81 -19.26 -14.61
CA SER A 76 16.70 -19.99 -13.99
C SER A 76 17.18 -21.22 -13.22
N ASN A 77 18.15 -21.96 -13.75
CA ASN A 77 18.73 -23.10 -13.04
C ASN A 77 19.57 -22.67 -11.83
N GLN A 78 20.31 -21.56 -11.94
CA GLN A 78 21.02 -20.97 -10.80
C GLN A 78 20.06 -20.56 -9.69
N LEU A 79 18.96 -19.90 -10.04
CA LEU A 79 17.92 -19.51 -9.09
C LEU A 79 17.30 -20.73 -8.39
N LYS A 80 16.98 -21.80 -9.14
CA LYS A 80 16.49 -23.06 -8.57
C LYS A 80 17.49 -23.69 -7.60
N TRP A 81 18.78 -23.69 -7.93
CA TRP A 81 19.80 -24.22 -7.03
C TRP A 81 19.90 -23.41 -5.74
N VAL A 82 19.90 -22.08 -5.83
CA VAL A 82 19.91 -21.20 -4.64
C VAL A 82 18.67 -21.44 -3.80
N ARG A 83 17.48 -21.56 -4.42
CA ARG A 83 16.25 -21.88 -3.71
C ARG A 83 16.33 -23.22 -2.99
N ALA A 84 16.87 -24.26 -3.62
CA ALA A 84 16.98 -25.59 -3.01
C ALA A 84 18.02 -25.69 -1.88
N ASN A 85 19.09 -24.90 -1.91
CA ASN A 85 20.22 -25.05 -0.99
C ASN A 85 20.34 -23.93 0.06
N HIS A 86 19.75 -22.76 -0.20
CA HIS A 86 19.97 -21.56 0.61
C HIS A 86 18.68 -20.81 0.98
N LEU A 87 17.51 -21.20 0.49
CA LEU A 87 16.24 -20.59 0.91
C LEU A 87 15.86 -21.12 2.29
N VAL A 88 15.96 -20.24 3.29
CA VAL A 88 15.61 -20.58 4.68
C VAL A 88 14.15 -20.22 5.01
N TYR A 89 13.56 -19.31 4.24
CA TYR A 89 12.20 -18.85 4.44
C TYR A 89 11.54 -18.50 3.10
N ASP A 90 10.32 -18.98 2.92
CA ASP A 90 9.46 -18.66 1.79
C ASP A 90 8.07 -18.29 2.30
N TYR A 91 7.69 -17.02 2.12
CA TYR A 91 6.42 -16.49 2.58
C TYR A 91 5.22 -17.16 1.89
N CYS A 92 5.37 -17.61 0.64
CA CYS A 92 4.29 -18.32 -0.08
C CYS A 92 3.91 -19.63 0.62
N THR A 93 4.85 -20.23 1.36
CA THR A 93 4.64 -21.49 2.09
C THR A 93 4.37 -21.30 3.59
N ASP A 94 4.45 -20.07 4.09
CA ASP A 94 4.25 -19.75 5.50
C ASP A 94 2.76 -19.72 5.86
N THR A 95 2.20 -20.90 6.07
CA THR A 95 0.80 -21.09 6.48
C THR A 95 0.49 -20.55 7.88
N ALA A 96 1.51 -20.31 8.72
CA ALA A 96 1.32 -19.73 10.03
C ALA A 96 1.02 -18.23 9.94
N ARG A 97 1.67 -17.51 9.02
CA ARG A 97 1.39 -16.10 8.75
C ARG A 97 0.25 -15.90 7.75
N PHE A 98 0.19 -16.73 6.71
CA PHE A 98 -0.78 -16.64 5.62
C PHE A 98 -1.60 -17.93 5.52
N PRO A 99 -2.72 -18.04 6.27
CA PRO A 99 -3.58 -19.22 6.22
C PRO A 99 -4.20 -19.48 4.85
N VAL A 100 -4.32 -18.43 4.04
CA VAL A 100 -4.73 -18.47 2.64
C VAL A 100 -3.53 -18.01 1.82
N GLU A 101 -3.14 -18.82 0.82
CA GLU A 101 -2.02 -18.51 -0.06
C GLU A 101 -2.28 -17.18 -0.81
N PRO A 102 -1.30 -16.24 -0.81
CA PRO A 102 -1.41 -15.01 -1.57
C PRO A 102 -1.63 -15.25 -3.07
N GLU A 103 -2.41 -14.39 -3.73
CA GLU A 103 -2.87 -14.58 -5.11
C GLU A 103 -1.71 -14.61 -6.14
N GLU A 104 -0.63 -13.90 -5.84
CA GLU A 104 0.58 -13.85 -6.63
C GLU A 104 1.32 -15.19 -6.62
N CYS A 105 1.30 -15.93 -5.51
CA CYS A 105 1.97 -17.24 -5.39
C CYS A 105 1.28 -18.30 -6.27
N VAL A 106 -0.03 -18.16 -6.50
CA VAL A 106 -0.80 -19.04 -7.40
C VAL A 106 -0.39 -18.84 -8.87
N HIS A 107 -0.16 -17.58 -9.26
CA HIS A 107 0.18 -17.22 -10.64
C HIS A 107 1.68 -17.31 -10.94
N HIS A 108 2.52 -17.07 -9.92
CA HIS A 108 3.96 -17.13 -10.00
C HIS A 108 4.51 -18.25 -9.12
N ARG A 109 4.35 -19.49 -9.59
CA ARG A 109 5.05 -20.61 -8.95
C ARG A 109 6.56 -20.45 -9.12
N HIS A 110 7.21 -20.17 -8.00
CA HIS A 110 8.65 -20.03 -7.85
C HIS A 110 9.37 -21.38 -7.81
#